data_AF-A0A9W6VYZ2-F1
#
_entry.id   AF-A0A9W6VYZ2-F1
#
_cell.length_a   1.000
_cell.length_b   1.000
_cell.length_c   1.000
_cell.angle_alpha   90.00
_cell.angle_beta   90.00
_cell.angle_gamma   90.00
#
_symmetry.space_group_name_H-M   'P 1'
#
loop_
_entity.id
_entity.type
_entity.pdbx_description
1 polymer ?
#
loop_
_entity_poly.entity_id
_entity_poly.type
_entity_poly.pdbx_seq_one_letter_code
_entity_poly.pdbx_strand_id
1 'polypeptide(L)'
;MADSMFEAEMAVLDRPGPGMDWADWLVARSRAVRRAMLSHRDGGRLREHMHDPSGQWPGLELLLQMMEEAGFTVEDAMSAIFAVGHHILGSVIAQQEDQVPPGAGNAGIDARRFPRVARAVALRAEGRDHDREFEYGLAMLVAGCRAMLDRR
;
A
#
# COMPACT_ATOMS: atom_id res chain seq x y z
N MET A 1 1.96 20.50 11.85
CA MET A 1 2.42 19.25 12.47
C MET A 1 1.89 18.01 11.74
N ALA A 2 0.70 18.04 11.14
CA ALA A 2 0.21 16.98 10.24
C ALA A 2 0.75 17.12 8.79
N ASP A 3 0.81 18.34 8.26
CA ASP A 3 1.38 18.61 6.92
C ASP A 3 2.84 18.15 6.78
N SER A 4 3.63 18.33 7.84
CA SER A 4 5.05 17.97 7.87
C SER A 4 5.34 16.46 7.78
N MET A 5 4.34 15.58 7.94
CA MET A 5 4.55 14.13 8.03
C MET A 5 4.45 13.43 6.68
N PHE A 6 3.42 13.75 5.88
CA PHE A 6 3.37 13.33 4.47
C PHE A 6 4.45 14.04 3.65
N GLU A 7 4.77 15.29 3.99
CA GLU A 7 5.94 16.00 3.46
C GLU A 7 7.25 15.27 3.79
N ALA A 8 7.53 14.92 5.05
CA ALA A 8 8.77 14.22 5.40
C ALA A 8 8.89 12.83 4.75
N GLU A 9 7.78 12.12 4.57
CA GLU A 9 7.79 10.81 3.90
C GLU A 9 8.02 10.93 2.40
N MET A 10 7.34 11.83 1.68
CA MET A 10 7.58 12.04 0.24
C MET A 10 8.87 12.84 -0.05
N ALA A 11 9.36 13.62 0.92
CA ALA A 11 10.59 14.42 0.78
C ALA A 11 11.87 13.59 0.92
N VAL A 12 11.81 12.36 1.46
CA VAL A 12 12.95 11.43 1.47
C VAL A 12 12.66 10.29 0.50
N LEU A 13 12.61 10.63 -0.77
CA LEU A 13 12.69 9.66 -1.85
C LEU A 13 14.16 9.51 -2.25
N ASP A 14 14.75 8.41 -1.81
CA ASP A 14 16.07 7.98 -2.26
C ASP A 14 15.93 7.13 -3.52
N ARG A 15 16.82 7.36 -4.48
CA ARG A 15 16.91 6.51 -5.68
C ARG A 15 17.23 5.06 -5.32
N PRO A 16 16.83 4.09 -6.16
CA PRO A 16 17.30 2.73 -6.06
C PRO A 16 18.82 2.70 -6.04
N GLY A 17 19.40 1.81 -5.24
CA GLY A 17 20.83 1.53 -5.32
C GLY A 17 21.21 1.07 -6.74
N PRO A 18 22.48 1.26 -7.16
CA PRO A 18 22.92 0.83 -8.49
C PRO A 18 22.56 -0.64 -8.76
N GLY A 19 21.85 -0.88 -9.87
CA GLY A 19 21.44 -2.23 -10.30
C GLY A 19 20.21 -2.82 -9.60
N MET A 20 19.55 -2.07 -8.71
CA MET A 20 18.29 -2.48 -8.10
C MET A 20 17.15 -2.36 -9.13
N ASP A 21 16.34 -3.41 -9.25
CA ASP A 21 15.14 -3.40 -10.07
C ASP A 21 14.08 -2.44 -9.48
N TRP A 22 13.38 -1.71 -10.37
CA TRP A 22 12.39 -0.70 -9.98
C TRP A 22 11.30 -1.27 -9.08
N ALA A 23 10.90 -2.53 -9.29
CA ALA A 23 9.82 -3.15 -8.56
C ALA A 23 10.26 -3.56 -7.16
N ASP A 24 11.49 -4.07 -7.02
CA ASP A 24 12.08 -4.38 -5.71
C ASP A 24 12.21 -3.11 -4.88
N TRP A 25 12.60 -2.00 -5.51
CA TRP A 25 12.67 -0.70 -4.86
C TRP A 25 11.28 -0.22 -4.44
N LEU A 26 10.28 -0.32 -5.31
CA LEU A 26 8.89 0.07 -5.01
C LEU A 26 8.32 -0.74 -3.84
N VAL A 27 8.63 -2.03 -3.77
CA VAL A 27 8.25 -2.89 -2.64
C VAL A 27 8.92 -2.43 -1.34
N ALA A 28 10.24 -2.24 -1.35
CA ALA A 28 10.98 -1.79 -0.18
C ALA A 28 10.47 -0.43 0.33
N ARG A 29 10.21 0.49 -0.61
CA ARG A 29 9.66 1.80 -0.33
C ARG A 29 8.26 1.73 0.27
N SER A 30 7.36 0.94 -0.32
CA SER A 30 5.99 0.75 0.17
C SER A 30 5.95 0.23 1.60
N ARG A 31 6.86 -0.70 1.95
CA ARG A 31 7.03 -1.21 3.31
C ARG A 31 7.50 -0.13 4.29
N ALA A 32 8.44 0.71 3.88
CA ALA A 32 8.95 1.81 4.70
C ALA A 32 7.84 2.82 5.03
N VAL A 33 7.11 3.27 4.00
CA VAL A 33 5.96 4.19 4.14
C VAL A 33 4.90 3.60 5.07
N ARG A 34 4.48 2.34 4.83
CA ARG A 34 3.49 1.68 5.70
C ARG A 34 3.95 1.64 7.17
N ARG A 35 5.23 1.33 7.42
CA ARG A 35 5.79 1.27 8.78
C ARG A 35 5.75 2.63 9.47
N ALA A 36 6.09 3.70 8.76
CA ALA A 36 6.05 5.06 9.28
C ALA A 36 4.62 5.54 9.52
N MET A 37 3.67 5.20 8.65
CA MET A 37 2.25 5.49 8.89
C MET A 37 1.72 4.74 10.11
N LEU A 38 2.10 3.47 10.31
CA LEU A 38 1.70 2.67 11.47
C LEU A 38 2.34 3.13 12.79
N SER A 39 3.47 3.84 12.77
CA SER A 39 4.08 4.37 14.00
C SER A 39 3.29 5.53 14.62
N HIS A 40 2.27 6.04 13.93
CA HIS A 40 1.38 7.09 14.39
C HIS A 40 -0.06 6.58 14.50
N ARG A 41 -0.68 6.76 15.67
CA ARG A 41 -2.01 6.20 15.99
C ARG A 41 -3.11 6.53 14.97
N ASP A 42 -3.05 7.71 14.37
CA ASP A 42 -4.02 8.18 13.35
C ASP A 42 -3.39 8.31 11.95
N GLY A 43 -2.26 7.66 11.70
CA GLY A 43 -1.50 7.73 10.44
C GLY A 43 -2.34 7.60 9.17
N GLY A 44 -3.35 6.71 9.19
CA GLY A 44 -4.28 6.52 8.08
C GLY A 44 -5.33 7.64 7.90
N ARG A 45 -5.70 8.35 8.97
CA ARG A 45 -6.76 9.39 8.94
C ARG A 45 -6.23 10.79 8.65
N LEU A 46 -4.92 11.00 8.77
CA LEU A 46 -4.27 12.30 8.66
C LEU A 46 -4.26 12.90 7.24
N ARG A 47 -4.60 12.12 6.22
CA ARG A 47 -4.60 12.58 4.81
C ARG A 47 -5.67 13.62 4.49
N GLU A 48 -6.73 13.72 5.30
CA GLU A 48 -7.85 14.65 5.10
C GLU A 48 -7.48 16.14 5.28
N HIS A 49 -6.26 16.45 5.77
CA HIS A 49 -5.88 17.80 6.17
C HIS A 49 -4.81 18.47 5.29
N MET A 50 -4.27 17.81 4.25
CA MET A 50 -3.26 18.40 3.38
C MET A 50 -3.86 19.50 2.50
N HIS A 51 -3.47 20.75 2.75
CA HIS A 51 -3.94 21.92 2.01
C HIS A 51 -2.99 22.34 0.87
N ASP A 52 -1.71 21.98 0.93
CA ASP A 52 -0.70 22.28 -0.10
C ASP A 52 0.14 21.02 -0.44
N PRO A 53 0.06 20.50 -1.68
CA PRO A 53 0.83 19.34 -2.11
C PRO A 53 2.25 19.68 -2.60
N SER A 54 2.64 20.96 -2.68
CA SER A 54 3.89 21.40 -3.32
C SER A 54 5.16 20.78 -2.74
N GLY A 55 5.20 20.51 -1.42
CA GLY A 55 6.29 19.80 -0.76
C GLY A 55 6.51 18.35 -1.24
N GLN A 56 5.51 17.75 -1.90
CA GLN A 56 5.57 16.38 -2.40
C GLN A 56 6.05 16.29 -3.85
N TRP A 57 6.09 17.41 -4.57
CA TRP A 57 6.40 17.42 -6.01
C TRP A 57 7.79 16.88 -6.35
N PRO A 58 8.88 17.21 -5.63
CA PRO A 58 10.19 16.63 -5.94
C PRO A 58 10.21 15.10 -5.84
N GLY A 59 9.47 14.57 -4.87
CA GLY A 59 9.30 13.14 -4.70
C GLY A 59 8.48 12.51 -5.83
N LEU A 60 7.34 13.11 -6.16
CA LEU A 60 6.50 12.64 -7.25
C LEU A 60 7.24 12.67 -8.60
N GLU A 61 8.00 13.73 -8.88
CA GLU A 61 8.83 13.86 -10.08
C GLU A 61 9.86 12.73 -10.16
N LEU A 62 10.57 12.46 -9.06
CA LEU A 62 11.55 11.37 -9.02
C LEU A 62 10.90 10.00 -9.23
N LEU A 63 9.74 9.75 -8.62
CA LEU A 63 8.97 8.51 -8.84
C LEU A 63 8.56 8.35 -10.29
N LEU A 64 8.05 9.41 -10.92
CA LEU A 64 7.65 9.39 -12.32
C LEU A 64 8.84 9.14 -13.24
N GLN A 65 9.94 9.85 -13.04
CA GLN A 65 11.18 9.65 -13.78
C GLN A 65 11.64 8.18 -13.71
N MET A 66 11.65 7.59 -12.51
CA MET A 66 12.08 6.21 -12.32
C MET A 66 11.16 5.19 -13.03
N MET A 67 9.85 5.45 -13.01
CA MET A 67 8.90 4.60 -13.72
C MET A 67 9.06 4.75 -15.24
N GLU A 68 9.32 5.95 -15.75
CA GLU A 68 9.63 6.15 -17.17
C GLU A 68 10.93 5.45 -17.59
N GLU A 69 11.98 5.50 -16.75
CA GLU A 69 13.23 4.75 -16.96
C GLU A 69 12.99 3.23 -17.00
N ALA A 70 11.97 2.74 -16.30
CA ALA A 70 11.52 1.35 -16.34
C ALA A 70 10.62 1.01 -17.54
N GLY A 71 10.25 1.99 -18.38
CA GLY A 71 9.45 1.80 -19.60
C GLY A 71 7.97 2.14 -19.48
N PHE A 72 7.52 2.70 -18.35
CA PHE A 72 6.16 3.21 -18.22
C PHE A 72 5.98 4.51 -19.03
N THR A 73 4.73 4.80 -19.42
CA THR A 73 4.35 6.17 -19.80
C THR A 73 4.01 6.93 -18.52
N VAL A 74 4.11 8.27 -18.53
CA VAL A 74 3.71 9.09 -17.37
C VAL A 74 2.30 8.76 -16.86
N GLU A 75 1.35 8.52 -17.77
CA GLU A 75 -0.03 8.17 -17.41
C GLU A 75 -0.13 6.83 -16.65
N ASP A 76 0.55 5.79 -17.14
CA ASP A 76 0.57 4.49 -16.48
C ASP A 76 1.36 4.55 -15.17
N ALA A 77 2.46 5.32 -15.14
CA ALA A 77 3.25 5.55 -13.94
C ALA A 77 2.42 6.23 -12.84
N MET A 78 1.71 7.31 -13.17
CA MET A 78 0.79 8.00 -12.25
C MET A 78 -0.28 7.05 -11.71
N SER A 79 -0.87 6.23 -12.57
CA SER A 79 -1.90 5.26 -12.20
C SER A 79 -1.36 4.19 -11.25
N ALA A 80 -0.16 3.67 -11.51
CA ALA A 80 0.52 2.70 -10.65
C ALA A 80 0.88 3.30 -9.27
N ILE A 81 1.42 4.51 -9.26
CA ILE A 81 1.78 5.25 -8.04
C ILE A 81 0.53 5.42 -7.15
N PHE A 82 -0.60 5.87 -7.72
CA PHE A 82 -1.83 6.02 -6.95
C PHE A 82 -2.39 4.68 -6.46
N ALA A 83 -2.37 3.63 -7.29
CA ALA A 83 -2.84 2.32 -6.89
C ALA A 83 -2.06 1.77 -5.68
N VAL A 84 -0.73 1.88 -5.72
CA VAL A 84 0.15 1.47 -4.60
C VAL A 84 -0.07 2.35 -3.38
N GLY A 85 -0.17 3.68 -3.55
CA GLY A 85 -0.45 4.61 -2.45
C GLY A 85 -1.78 4.34 -1.75
N HIS A 86 -2.85 4.07 -2.51
CA HIS A 86 -4.15 3.71 -1.97
C HIS A 86 -4.13 2.37 -1.24
N HIS A 87 -3.38 1.37 -1.75
CA HIS A 87 -3.21 0.09 -1.06
C HIS A 87 -2.50 0.25 0.28
N ILE A 88 -1.42 1.03 0.33
CA ILE A 88 -0.72 1.36 1.58
C ILE A 88 -1.69 2.02 2.56
N LEU A 89 -2.32 3.12 2.16
CA LEU A 89 -3.25 3.89 3.00
C LEU A 89 -4.41 3.03 3.52
N GLY A 90 -5.07 2.27 2.63
CA GLY A 90 -6.18 1.40 2.98
C GLY A 90 -5.77 0.28 3.94
N SER A 91 -4.57 -0.29 3.76
CA SER A 91 -4.05 -1.31 4.68
C SER A 91 -3.79 -0.76 6.09
N VAL A 92 -3.27 0.47 6.18
CA VAL A 92 -3.00 1.15 7.45
C VAL A 92 -4.29 1.46 8.18
N ILE A 93 -5.27 2.07 7.48
CA ILE A 93 -6.59 2.35 8.06
C ILE A 93 -7.23 1.06 8.56
N ALA A 94 -7.28 0.02 7.71
CA ALA A 94 -7.90 -1.25 8.06
C ALA A 94 -7.25 -1.91 9.27
N GLN A 95 -5.93 -1.78 9.46
CA GLN A 95 -5.22 -2.30 10.63
C GLN A 95 -5.44 -1.44 11.88
N GLN A 96 -5.46 -0.11 11.75
CA GLN A 96 -5.64 0.81 12.87
C GLN A 96 -7.10 0.81 13.40
N GLU A 97 -8.07 0.51 12.53
CA GLU A 97 -9.49 0.39 12.88
C GLU A 97 -9.91 -1.03 13.29
N ASP A 98 -9.03 -2.03 13.16
CA ASP A 98 -9.35 -3.41 13.50
C ASP A 98 -9.46 -3.60 15.03
N GLN A 99 -10.68 -3.44 15.53
CA GLN A 99 -11.04 -3.71 16.93
C GLN A 99 -11.64 -5.12 17.10
N VAL A 100 -11.62 -5.96 16.05
CA VAL A 100 -12.33 -7.25 16.06
C VAL A 100 -11.53 -8.29 16.88
N PRO A 101 -12.11 -8.85 17.95
CA PRO A 101 -11.44 -9.91 18.70
C PRO A 101 -11.23 -11.17 17.83
N PRO A 102 -10.10 -11.89 18.01
CA PRO A 102 -9.91 -13.20 17.41
C PRO A 102 -11.11 -14.12 17.69
N GLY A 103 -11.61 -14.82 16.68
CA GLY A 103 -12.76 -15.72 16.79
C GLY A 103 -14.16 -15.08 16.67
N ALA A 104 -14.28 -13.75 16.69
CA ALA A 104 -15.59 -13.07 16.56
C ALA A 104 -16.21 -13.19 15.15
N GLY A 105 -15.40 -13.43 14.12
CA GLY A 105 -15.84 -13.47 12.72
C GLY A 105 -16.71 -14.66 12.31
N ASN A 106 -16.82 -15.70 13.17
CA ASN A 106 -17.51 -16.94 12.84
C ASN A 106 -18.98 -16.99 13.31
N ALA A 107 -19.42 -15.99 14.07
CA ALA A 107 -20.77 -15.99 14.65
C ALA A 107 -21.84 -15.82 13.55
N GLY A 108 -22.67 -16.85 13.36
CA GLY A 108 -23.90 -16.75 12.55
C GLY A 108 -23.79 -17.11 11.07
N ILE A 109 -22.65 -17.61 10.58
CA ILE A 109 -22.53 -18.06 9.18
C ILE A 109 -23.20 -19.43 9.00
N ASP A 110 -24.24 -19.49 8.16
CA ASP A 110 -24.79 -20.75 7.68
C ASP A 110 -23.83 -21.39 6.67
N ALA A 111 -23.01 -22.33 7.12
CA ALA A 111 -22.01 -23.02 6.29
C ALA A 111 -22.64 -23.87 5.17
N ARG A 112 -23.91 -24.28 5.28
CA ARG A 112 -24.59 -25.02 4.21
C ARG A 112 -24.95 -24.09 3.07
N ARG A 113 -25.37 -22.85 3.40
CA ARG A 113 -25.70 -21.81 2.42
C ARG A 113 -24.48 -21.09 1.87
N PHE A 114 -23.44 -20.89 2.69
CA PHE A 114 -22.23 -20.13 2.34
C PHE A 114 -20.93 -20.90 2.61
N PRO A 115 -20.73 -22.08 2.00
CA PRO A 115 -19.59 -22.95 2.32
C PRO A 115 -18.22 -22.30 2.06
N ARG A 116 -18.12 -21.45 1.03
CA ARG A 116 -16.86 -20.74 0.71
C ARG A 116 -16.55 -19.64 1.72
N VAL A 117 -17.56 -18.90 2.18
CA VAL A 117 -17.40 -17.84 3.19
C VAL A 117 -17.03 -18.46 4.54
N ALA A 118 -17.73 -19.53 4.94
CA ALA A 118 -17.41 -20.28 6.16
C ALA A 118 -15.95 -20.77 6.14
N ARG A 119 -15.47 -21.30 5.01
CA ARG A 119 -14.07 -21.69 4.85
C ARG A 119 -13.12 -20.49 4.92
N ALA A 120 -13.44 -19.38 4.26
CA ALA A 120 -12.60 -18.19 4.26
C ALA A 120 -12.48 -17.53 5.64
N VAL A 121 -13.54 -17.57 6.44
CA VAL A 121 -13.54 -17.10 7.83
C VAL A 121 -12.78 -18.06 8.74
N ALA A 122 -12.92 -19.37 8.54
CA ALA A 122 -12.14 -20.36 9.29
C ALA A 122 -10.62 -20.19 9.10
N LEU A 123 -10.17 -19.76 7.90
CA LEU A 123 -8.76 -19.43 7.66
C LEU A 123 -8.25 -18.22 8.47
N ARG A 124 -9.14 -17.43 9.07
CA ARG A 124 -8.84 -16.26 9.90
C ARG A 124 -9.27 -16.44 11.36
N ALA A 125 -9.51 -17.68 11.79
CA ALA A 125 -9.99 -17.96 13.14
C ALA A 125 -9.04 -17.46 14.25
N GLU A 126 -7.73 -17.45 13.96
CA GLU A 126 -6.67 -16.99 14.86
C GLU A 126 -6.45 -15.47 14.83
N GLY A 127 -7.24 -14.74 14.02
CA GLY A 127 -7.09 -13.31 13.79
C GLY A 127 -6.57 -12.98 12.39
N ARG A 128 -6.42 -11.67 12.11
CA ARG A 128 -5.87 -11.19 10.85
C ARG A 128 -4.36 -10.99 10.95
N ASP A 129 -3.67 -11.47 9.92
CA ASP A 129 -2.27 -11.15 9.68
C ASP A 129 -2.21 -9.97 8.67
N HIS A 130 -2.24 -8.75 9.21
CA HIS A 130 -2.27 -7.52 8.41
C HIS A 130 -1.00 -7.35 7.57
N ASP A 131 0.15 -7.84 8.05
CA ASP A 131 1.40 -7.78 7.31
C ASP A 131 1.34 -8.69 6.09
N ARG A 132 0.90 -9.95 6.27
CA ARG A 132 0.73 -10.88 5.15
C ARG A 132 -0.30 -10.39 4.13
N GLU A 133 -1.41 -9.81 4.57
CA GLU A 133 -2.44 -9.27 3.68
C GLU A 133 -1.94 -8.04 2.90
N PHE A 134 -1.16 -7.16 3.54
CA PHE A 134 -0.49 -6.05 2.87
C PHE A 134 0.50 -6.54 1.80
N GLU A 135 1.37 -7.49 2.16
CA GLU A 135 2.38 -8.04 1.24
C GLU A 135 1.74 -8.75 0.05
N TYR A 136 0.65 -9.49 0.27
CA TYR A 136 -0.09 -10.15 -0.81
C TYR A 136 -0.66 -9.13 -1.81
N GLY A 137 -1.29 -8.06 -1.32
CA GLY A 137 -1.83 -6.99 -2.18
C GLY A 137 -0.73 -6.24 -2.94
N LEU A 138 0.38 -5.93 -2.27
CA LEU A 138 1.52 -5.25 -2.88
C LEU A 138 2.14 -6.12 -3.99
N ALA A 139 2.32 -7.42 -3.75
CA ALA A 139 2.83 -8.35 -4.73
C ALA A 139 1.91 -8.44 -5.97
N MET A 140 0.59 -8.46 -5.79
CA MET A 140 -0.36 -8.45 -6.91
C MET A 140 -0.26 -7.16 -7.74
N LEU A 141 -0.17 -5.99 -7.09
CA LEU A 141 -0.05 -4.71 -7.79
C LEU A 141 1.24 -4.63 -8.59
N VAL A 142 2.36 -5.04 -8.00
CA VAL A 142 3.67 -5.07 -8.66
C VAL A 142 3.68 -6.05 -9.85
N ALA A 143 3.11 -7.24 -9.67
CA ALA A 143 2.99 -8.21 -10.76
C ALA A 143 2.12 -7.66 -11.91
N GLY A 144 1.03 -6.94 -11.59
CA GLY A 144 0.21 -6.26 -12.58
C GLY A 144 0.99 -5.17 -13.35
N CYS A 145 1.80 -4.39 -12.65
CA CYS A 145 2.66 -3.36 -13.25
C CYS A 145 3.70 -3.99 -14.20
N ARG A 146 4.37 -5.08 -13.80
CA ARG A 146 5.28 -5.82 -14.69
C ARG A 146 4.56 -6.34 -15.94
N ALA A 147 3.41 -6.97 -15.76
CA ALA A 147 2.60 -7.47 -16.87
C ALA A 147 2.08 -6.37 -17.81
N MET A 148 1.99 -5.11 -17.36
CA MET A 148 1.68 -3.98 -18.24
C MET A 148 2.86 -3.60 -19.13
N LEU A 149 4.09 -3.65 -18.59
CA LEU A 149 5.31 -3.42 -19.36
C LEU A 149 5.53 -4.51 -20.40
N ASP A 150 5.30 -5.78 -20.06
CA ASP A 150 5.49 -6.92 -20.96
C ASP A 150 4.55 -6.91 -22.18
N ARG A 151 3.48 -6.12 -22.14
CA ARG A 151 2.51 -5.99 -23.23
C ARG A 151 2.86 -4.89 -24.24
N ARG A 152 3.93 -4.13 -24.00
CA ARG A 152 4.40 -3.05 -24.87
C ARG A 152 5.52 -3.55 -25.79
#